data_AF-A0A9W9IVC4-F1
#
_entry.id   AF-A0A9W9IVC4-F1
#
_cell.length_a   1.000
_cell.length_b   1.000
_cell.length_c   1.000
_cell.angle_alpha   90.00
_cell.angle_beta   90.00
_cell.angle_gamma   90.00
#
_symmetry.space_group_name_H-M   'P 1'
#
loop_
_entity.id
_entity.type
_entity.pdbx_description
1 polymer ?
#
loop_
_entity_poly.entity_id
_entity_poly.type
_entity_poly.pdbx_seq_one_letter_code
_entity_poly.pdbx_strand_id
1 'polypeptide(L)'
;MKKTASGDTAHLLRELIAREDAEKAATETDMSEALDEALQCVSCENLITEMSMSNDISRGSYITTSYPPYFLHRCTRDDNISPLTPTPLENDQSYWNCMSPIQRQRYYQLVETILNEELQKPVRLDAERAVLFAHYQVDFHIRQHHLARRGVLTMCRNTSDMHQLRKWQWNMAEIDAVTKHTTVKTWPKGSRQLGWPNDGNLEMAHQTHMWRKSWRARRKRVEAVRAKWAIIMEERRRQREMLKLKELATVTVRLYCGGELRDVRELQRTRCRVPLPIKEPGTRSSAF
;
A
#
# COMPACT_ATOMS: atom_id res chain seq x y z
N MET A 1 -13.97 -9.36 47.55
CA MET A 1 -13.44 -9.93 46.29
C MET A 1 -13.03 -8.78 45.38
N LYS A 2 -11.73 -8.46 45.28
CA LYS A 2 -11.18 -7.44 44.37
C LYS A 2 -10.38 -8.16 43.28
N LYS A 3 -11.01 -8.49 42.16
CA LYS A 3 -10.33 -8.93 40.93
C LYS A 3 -10.13 -7.67 40.05
N THR A 4 -8.94 -7.09 40.12
CA THR A 4 -7.89 -7.09 39.07
C THR A 4 -8.22 -6.29 37.80
N ALA A 5 -8.32 -4.95 37.92
CA ALA A 5 -8.16 -4.05 36.76
C ALA A 5 -6.76 -4.13 36.12
N SER A 6 -5.78 -4.69 36.83
CA SER A 6 -4.40 -4.96 36.37
C SER A 6 -4.29 -6.17 35.42
N GLY A 7 -5.27 -7.08 35.43
CA GLY A 7 -5.27 -8.26 34.55
C GLY A 7 -5.67 -7.94 33.11
N ASP A 8 -6.56 -6.96 32.93
CA ASP A 8 -7.11 -6.59 31.61
C ASP A 8 -6.09 -5.81 30.76
N THR A 9 -5.25 -4.98 31.37
CA THR A 9 -4.19 -4.25 30.66
C THR A 9 -3.09 -5.17 30.15
N ALA A 10 -2.70 -6.18 30.93
CA ALA A 10 -1.71 -7.18 30.51
C ALA A 10 -2.25 -8.13 29.43
N HIS A 11 -3.57 -8.36 29.38
CA HIS A 11 -4.21 -9.10 28.29
C HIS A 11 -4.20 -8.29 26.99
N LEU A 12 -4.64 -7.01 27.05
CA LEU A 12 -4.65 -6.12 25.90
C LEU A 12 -3.25 -5.87 25.32
N LEU A 13 -2.22 -5.72 26.16
CA LEU A 13 -0.84 -5.57 25.69
C LEU A 13 -0.33 -6.83 24.97
N ARG A 14 -0.67 -8.03 25.46
CA ARG A 14 -0.31 -9.28 24.79
C ARG A 14 -1.02 -9.46 23.46
N GLU A 15 -2.30 -9.08 23.37
CA GLU A 15 -3.04 -9.09 22.11
C GLU A 15 -2.47 -8.07 21.11
N LEU A 16 -2.03 -6.90 21.57
CA LEU A 16 -1.38 -5.90 20.71
C LEU A 16 -0.03 -6.39 20.19
N ILE A 17 0.82 -6.93 21.05
CA ILE A 17 2.13 -7.51 20.66
C ILE A 17 1.92 -8.67 19.67
N ALA A 18 0.99 -9.59 19.97
CA ALA A 18 0.71 -10.72 19.09
C ALA A 18 0.18 -10.28 17.71
N ARG A 19 -0.60 -9.19 17.64
CA ARG A 19 -1.05 -8.61 16.37
C ARG A 19 0.10 -7.97 15.60
N GLU A 20 0.99 -7.25 16.28
CA GLU A 20 2.16 -6.62 15.68
C GLU A 20 3.13 -7.69 15.12
N ASP A 21 3.38 -8.75 15.88
CA ASP A 21 4.23 -9.87 15.44
C ASP A 21 3.62 -10.61 14.25
N ALA A 22 2.30 -10.83 14.25
CA ALA A 22 1.59 -11.43 13.13
C ALA A 22 1.64 -10.55 11.86
N GLU A 23 1.54 -9.23 12.03
CA GLU A 23 1.66 -8.29 10.92
C GLU A 23 3.09 -8.27 10.36
N LYS A 24 4.11 -8.23 11.23
CA LYS A 24 5.52 -8.35 10.82
C LYS A 24 5.78 -9.64 10.05
N ALA A 25 5.35 -10.79 10.56
CA ALA A 25 5.51 -12.07 9.90
C ALA A 25 4.81 -12.12 8.52
N ALA A 26 3.61 -11.53 8.42
CA ALA A 26 2.90 -11.43 7.14
C ALA A 26 3.65 -10.55 6.13
N THR A 27 4.21 -9.42 6.57
CA THR A 27 5.01 -8.53 5.70
C THR A 27 6.30 -9.19 5.22
N GLU A 28 6.99 -9.93 6.09
CA GLU A 28 8.21 -10.66 5.76
C GLU A 28 7.94 -11.78 4.75
N THR A 29 6.82 -12.51 4.93
CA THR A 29 6.38 -13.54 3.99
C THR A 29 6.09 -12.95 2.61
N ASP A 30 5.35 -11.84 2.55
CA ASP A 30 5.04 -11.15 1.27
C ASP A 30 6.31 -10.65 0.57
N MET A 31 7.29 -10.14 1.33
CA MET A 31 8.58 -9.72 0.78
C MET A 31 9.39 -10.91 0.23
N SER A 32 9.42 -12.04 0.96
CA SER A 32 10.12 -13.25 0.51
C SER A 32 9.50 -13.83 -0.77
N GLU A 33 8.18 -13.89 -0.86
CA GLU A 33 7.49 -14.32 -2.09
C GLU A 33 7.78 -13.40 -3.27
N ALA A 34 7.78 -12.08 -3.05
CA ALA A 34 8.08 -11.10 -4.10
C ALA A 34 9.52 -11.23 -4.60
N LEU A 35 10.44 -11.54 -3.68
CA LEU A 35 11.83 -11.79 -3.99
C LEU A 35 12.03 -13.10 -4.78
N ASP A 36 11.37 -14.18 -4.39
CA ASP A 36 11.40 -15.44 -5.13
C ASP A 36 10.88 -15.27 -6.55
N GLU A 37 9.78 -14.53 -6.71
CA GLU A 37 9.22 -14.20 -8.02
C GLU A 37 10.25 -13.45 -8.88
N ALA A 38 10.99 -12.50 -8.30
CA ALA A 38 12.01 -11.73 -9.02
C ALA A 38 13.22 -12.60 -9.42
N LEU A 39 13.76 -13.38 -8.48
CA LEU A 39 14.96 -14.22 -8.72
C LEU A 39 14.71 -15.38 -9.70
N GLN A 40 13.45 -15.77 -9.88
CA GLN A 40 13.02 -16.79 -10.84
C GLN A 40 12.45 -16.17 -12.14
N CYS A 41 12.38 -14.86 -12.23
CA CYS A 41 11.79 -14.20 -13.38
C CYS A 41 12.68 -14.36 -14.62
N VAL A 42 12.10 -14.91 -15.69
CA VAL A 42 12.74 -15.05 -17.01
C VAL A 42 12.08 -14.17 -18.07
N SER A 43 11.04 -13.41 -17.69
CA SER A 43 10.16 -12.72 -18.65
C SER A 43 10.35 -11.21 -18.70
N CYS A 44 11.12 -10.66 -17.77
CA CYS A 44 11.41 -9.23 -17.71
C CYS A 44 12.64 -8.93 -18.56
N GLU A 45 12.48 -8.01 -19.49
CA GLU A 45 13.60 -7.41 -20.22
C GLU A 45 13.98 -6.13 -19.48
N ASN A 46 15.13 -6.15 -18.81
CA ASN A 46 15.63 -4.98 -18.09
C ASN A 46 16.37 -4.07 -19.09
N LEU A 47 15.68 -3.07 -19.64
CA LEU A 47 16.26 -2.07 -20.56
C LEU A 47 17.08 -0.98 -19.84
N ILE A 48 17.72 -1.34 -18.73
CA ILE A 48 18.39 -0.37 -17.87
C ILE A 48 19.78 -0.08 -18.44
N THR A 49 20.17 1.19 -18.38
CA THR A 49 21.47 1.65 -18.87
C THR A 49 22.35 2.09 -17.72
N GLU A 50 23.64 2.17 -17.97
CA GLU A 50 24.61 2.71 -17.02
C GLU A 50 24.29 4.17 -16.62
N MET A 51 23.77 4.95 -17.56
CA MET A 51 23.30 6.31 -17.29
C MET A 51 22.15 6.32 -16.27
N SER A 52 21.25 5.33 -16.32
CA SER A 52 20.19 5.17 -15.31
C SER A 52 20.79 4.89 -13.93
N MET A 53 21.80 4.02 -13.85
CA MET A 53 22.54 3.74 -12.61
C MET A 53 23.19 5.00 -12.04
N SER A 54 23.95 5.74 -12.86
CA SER A 54 24.61 6.97 -12.41
C SER A 54 23.61 8.01 -11.90
N ASN A 55 22.45 8.12 -12.56
CA ASN A 55 21.38 9.02 -12.13
C ASN A 55 20.77 8.58 -10.78
N ASP A 56 20.48 7.30 -10.60
CA ASP A 56 19.94 6.78 -9.34
C ASP A 56 20.93 6.92 -8.17
N ILE A 57 22.22 6.73 -8.41
CA ILE A 57 23.28 7.00 -7.42
C ILE A 57 23.32 8.49 -7.08
N SER A 58 23.33 9.37 -8.08
CA SER A 58 23.39 10.83 -7.85
C SER A 58 22.18 11.38 -7.09
N ARG A 59 21.03 10.73 -7.24
CA ARG A 59 19.79 11.07 -6.51
C ARG A 59 19.73 10.47 -5.11
N GLY A 60 20.68 9.59 -4.76
CA GLY A 60 20.66 8.83 -3.50
C GLY A 60 19.58 7.75 -3.46
N SER A 61 19.02 7.35 -4.61
CA SER A 61 18.04 6.26 -4.70
C SER A 61 18.69 4.89 -4.54
N TYR A 62 19.94 4.76 -4.99
CA TYR A 62 20.77 3.57 -4.89
C TYR A 62 22.01 3.86 -4.05
N ILE A 63 22.19 3.14 -2.94
CA ILE A 63 23.33 3.33 -2.03
C ILE A 63 24.43 2.34 -2.41
N THR A 64 25.60 2.88 -2.72
CA THR A 64 26.82 2.10 -2.98
C THR A 64 27.76 2.05 -1.78
N THR A 65 27.54 2.87 -0.75
CA THR A 65 28.39 2.95 0.45
C THR A 65 28.12 1.85 1.47
N SER A 66 27.05 1.06 1.29
CA SER A 66 26.71 -0.11 2.10
C SER A 66 26.86 -1.37 1.25
N TYR A 67 27.42 -2.44 1.82
CA TYR A 67 27.48 -3.74 1.15
C TYR A 67 26.45 -4.73 1.74
N PRO A 68 25.67 -5.42 0.90
CA PRO A 68 25.58 -5.20 -0.54
C PRO A 68 24.92 -3.85 -0.87
N PRO A 69 25.15 -3.33 -2.08
CA PRO A 69 24.40 -2.18 -2.58
C PRO A 69 22.89 -2.47 -2.55
N TYR A 70 22.08 -1.46 -2.25
CA TYR A 70 20.63 -1.60 -2.28
C TYR A 70 19.92 -0.28 -2.59
N PHE A 71 18.67 -0.40 -3.02
CA PHE A 71 17.78 0.73 -3.13
C PHE A 71 17.21 1.09 -1.78
N LEU A 72 17.26 2.38 -1.44
CA LEU A 72 16.53 2.86 -0.30
C LEU A 72 15.03 2.73 -0.56
N HIS A 73 14.31 2.16 0.40
CA HIS A 73 12.86 2.34 0.47
C HIS A 73 12.55 3.76 0.97
N ARG A 74 13.11 4.79 0.34
CA ARG A 74 12.65 6.16 0.55
C ARG A 74 11.36 6.34 -0.23
N CYS A 75 10.30 5.74 0.30
CA CYS A 75 8.95 6.25 0.16
C CYS A 75 8.78 7.52 1.03
N THR A 76 9.80 8.36 1.17
CA THR A 76 9.65 9.71 1.71
C THR A 76 9.24 10.63 0.56
N ARG A 77 8.06 10.36 -0.01
CA ARG A 77 7.17 11.46 -0.35
C ARG A 77 6.25 11.60 0.85
N ASP A 78 6.88 12.05 1.92
CA ASP A 78 6.33 12.23 3.26
C ASP A 78 5.45 13.49 3.32
N ASP A 79 4.63 13.68 2.28
CA ASP A 79 3.60 14.71 2.23
C ASP A 79 2.25 14.15 2.74
N ASN A 80 2.21 12.88 3.16
CA ASN A 80 0.99 12.17 3.54
C ASN A 80 1.05 11.44 4.90
N ILE A 81 2.12 11.57 5.68
CA ILE A 81 2.06 11.11 7.07
C ILE A 81 1.29 12.17 7.87
N SER A 82 0.15 11.75 8.43
CA SER A 82 -0.57 12.58 9.40
C SER A 82 0.40 12.94 10.53
N PRO A 83 0.51 14.23 10.95
CA PRO A 83 1.41 14.64 12.03
C PRO A 83 1.10 13.97 13.39
N LEU A 84 0.03 13.15 13.46
CA LEU A 84 -0.40 12.39 14.62
C LEU A 84 0.02 10.91 14.59
N THR A 85 0.61 10.43 13.49
CA THR A 85 1.13 9.07 13.40
C THR A 85 2.61 9.10 13.76
N PRO A 86 3.05 8.44 14.86
CA PRO A 86 4.47 8.30 15.12
C PRO A 86 5.07 7.55 13.93
N THR A 87 5.95 8.22 13.18
CA THR A 87 6.83 7.59 12.19
C THR A 87 7.48 6.39 12.86
N PRO A 88 7.29 5.17 12.36
CA PRO A 88 8.14 4.06 12.77
C PRO A 88 9.58 4.51 12.50
N LEU A 89 10.43 4.51 13.53
CA LEU A 89 11.85 4.71 13.36
C LEU A 89 12.33 3.75 12.26
N GLU A 90 13.06 4.32 11.29
CA GLU A 90 14.02 3.67 10.40
C GLU A 90 14.12 2.16 10.62
N ASN A 91 13.22 1.40 9.98
CA ASN A 91 13.45 -0.03 9.90
C ASN A 91 14.14 -0.26 8.56
N ASP A 92 15.44 -0.52 8.64
CA ASP A 92 16.38 -0.90 7.58
C ASP A 92 15.99 -2.20 6.86
N GLN A 93 14.70 -2.42 6.58
CA GLN A 93 14.22 -3.57 5.85
C GLN A 93 14.42 -3.33 4.35
N SER A 94 15.68 -3.33 3.93
CA SER A 94 16.03 -3.75 2.59
C SER A 94 15.65 -5.22 2.43
N TYR A 95 15.29 -5.66 1.22
CA TYR A 95 15.00 -7.07 0.93
C TYR A 95 16.16 -8.01 1.29
N TRP A 96 17.38 -7.47 1.40
CA TRP A 96 18.57 -8.23 1.74
C TRP A 96 18.50 -8.89 3.11
N ASN A 97 17.87 -8.22 4.08
CA ASN A 97 17.73 -8.76 5.44
C ASN A 97 16.74 -9.93 5.49
N CYS A 98 15.80 -9.99 4.54
CA CYS A 98 14.81 -11.06 4.42
C CYS A 98 15.25 -12.18 3.45
N MET A 99 16.41 -12.05 2.79
CA MET A 99 16.92 -13.05 1.87
C MET A 99 17.40 -14.32 2.60
N SER A 100 16.80 -15.46 2.26
CA SER A 100 17.30 -16.78 2.63
C SER A 100 18.64 -17.11 1.95
N PRO A 101 19.43 -18.05 2.48
CA PRO A 101 20.71 -18.45 1.88
C PRO A 101 20.59 -18.92 0.42
N ILE A 102 19.51 -19.63 0.08
CA ILE A 102 19.25 -20.12 -1.28
C ILE A 102 18.97 -18.94 -2.23
N GLN A 103 18.16 -17.98 -1.78
CA GLN A 103 17.89 -16.76 -2.54
C GLN A 103 19.16 -15.94 -2.77
N ARG A 104 20.05 -15.83 -1.76
CA ARG A 104 21.35 -15.16 -1.92
C ARG A 104 22.24 -15.85 -2.95
N GLN A 105 22.30 -17.18 -2.93
CA GLN A 105 23.04 -17.93 -3.95
C GLN A 105 22.49 -17.64 -5.35
N ARG A 106 21.16 -17.64 -5.52
CA ARG A 106 20.53 -17.32 -6.79
C ARG A 106 20.79 -15.88 -7.24
N TYR A 107 20.77 -14.93 -6.31
CA TYR A 107 21.14 -13.54 -6.56
C TYR A 107 22.55 -13.43 -7.15
N TYR A 108 23.56 -14.05 -6.52
CA TYR A 108 24.93 -14.00 -7.02
C TYR A 108 25.10 -14.69 -8.38
N GLN A 109 24.37 -15.79 -8.65
CA GLN A 109 24.35 -16.41 -9.99
C GLN A 109 23.84 -15.45 -11.07
N LEU A 110 22.82 -14.65 -10.77
CA LEU A 110 22.31 -13.64 -11.70
C LEU A 110 23.32 -12.51 -11.90
N VAL A 111 23.95 -12.03 -10.82
CA VAL A 111 25.01 -11.02 -10.90
C VAL A 111 26.18 -11.52 -11.75
N GLU A 112 26.63 -12.75 -11.55
CA GLU A 112 27.70 -13.37 -12.33
C GLU A 112 27.34 -13.49 -13.81
N THR A 113 26.10 -13.90 -14.12
CA THR A 113 25.62 -14.00 -15.50
C THR A 113 25.67 -12.63 -16.19
N ILE A 114 25.13 -11.59 -15.55
CA ILE A 114 25.12 -10.23 -16.10
C ILE A 114 26.55 -9.68 -16.22
N LEU A 115 27.39 -9.88 -15.21
CA LEU A 115 28.78 -9.43 -15.22
C LEU A 115 29.54 -10.04 -16.41
N ASN A 116 29.37 -11.35 -16.64
CA ASN A 116 29.98 -12.03 -17.78
C ASN A 116 29.49 -11.44 -19.11
N GLU A 117 28.20 -11.15 -19.25
CA GLU A 117 27.65 -10.49 -20.44
C GLU A 117 28.23 -9.08 -20.65
N GLU A 118 28.36 -8.28 -19.59
CA GLU A 118 28.94 -6.93 -19.67
C GLU A 118 30.42 -6.95 -20.02
N LEU A 119 31.20 -7.88 -19.47
CA LEU A 119 32.64 -8.01 -19.75
C LEU A 119 32.94 -8.49 -21.18
N GLN A 120 32.00 -9.17 -21.84
CA GLN A 120 32.12 -9.59 -23.23
C GLN A 120 31.81 -8.46 -24.23
N LYS A 121 31.29 -7.31 -23.78
CA LYS A 121 30.99 -6.19 -24.66
C LYS A 121 32.29 -5.55 -25.18
N PRO A 122 32.31 -5.08 -26.45
CA PRO A 122 33.51 -4.52 -27.06
C PRO A 122 33.96 -3.20 -26.42
N VAL A 123 33.04 -2.50 -25.76
CA VAL A 123 33.34 -1.30 -24.96
C VAL A 123 33.74 -1.78 -23.57
N ARG A 124 35.04 -1.77 -23.29
CA ARG A 124 35.58 -2.16 -21.97
C ARG A 124 35.17 -1.12 -20.92
N LEU A 125 34.18 -1.47 -20.11
CA LEU A 125 33.96 -0.82 -18.83
C LEU A 125 35.11 -1.18 -17.87
N ASP A 126 35.39 -0.28 -16.94
CA ASP A 126 36.23 -0.59 -15.79
C ASP A 126 35.62 -1.78 -15.01
N ALA A 127 36.46 -2.68 -14.51
CA ALA A 127 36.02 -3.93 -13.89
C ALA A 127 35.16 -3.67 -12.65
N GLU A 128 35.53 -2.69 -11.82
CA GLU A 128 34.76 -2.31 -10.63
C GLU A 128 33.38 -1.75 -11.01
N ARG A 129 33.34 -0.97 -12.09
CA ARG A 129 32.12 -0.37 -12.60
C ARG A 129 31.18 -1.39 -13.23
N ALA A 130 31.73 -2.40 -13.90
CA ALA A 130 30.98 -3.54 -14.42
C ALA A 130 30.35 -4.38 -13.28
N VAL A 131 31.10 -4.63 -12.20
CA VAL A 131 30.59 -5.33 -11.00
C VAL A 131 29.44 -4.53 -10.37
N LEU A 132 29.63 -3.23 -10.16
CA LEU A 132 28.60 -2.36 -9.61
C LEU A 132 27.34 -2.35 -10.49
N PHE A 133 27.51 -2.27 -11.80
CA PHE A 133 26.38 -2.27 -12.74
C PHE A 133 25.63 -3.61 -12.75
N ALA A 134 26.33 -4.74 -12.64
CA ALA A 134 25.72 -6.05 -12.53
C ALA A 134 24.85 -6.18 -11.26
N HIS A 135 25.36 -5.73 -10.11
CA HIS A 135 24.57 -5.64 -8.87
C HIS A 135 23.34 -4.74 -9.06
N TYR A 136 23.53 -3.54 -9.60
CA TYR A 136 22.46 -2.59 -9.82
C TYR A 136 21.34 -3.15 -10.71
N GLN A 137 21.67 -3.90 -11.77
CA GLN A 137 20.65 -4.52 -12.63
C GLN A 137 19.79 -5.54 -11.86
N VAL A 138 20.40 -6.41 -11.05
CA VAL A 138 19.66 -7.40 -10.25
C VAL A 138 18.83 -6.70 -9.17
N ASP A 139 19.41 -5.75 -8.46
CA ASP A 139 18.74 -4.99 -7.40
C ASP A 139 17.55 -4.20 -7.95
N PHE A 140 17.72 -3.57 -9.12
CA PHE A 140 16.65 -2.83 -9.78
C PHE A 140 15.53 -3.78 -10.20
N HIS A 141 15.89 -4.94 -10.75
CA HIS A 141 14.93 -5.97 -11.14
C HIS A 141 14.08 -6.45 -9.95
N ILE A 142 14.73 -6.76 -8.82
CA ILE A 142 14.06 -7.13 -7.56
C ILE A 142 13.12 -6.01 -7.11
N ARG A 143 13.61 -4.76 -7.13
CA ARG A 143 12.81 -3.58 -6.78
C ARG A 143 11.59 -3.43 -7.69
N GLN A 144 11.71 -3.68 -8.99
CA GLN A 144 10.58 -3.62 -9.90
C GLN A 144 9.48 -4.62 -9.57
N HIS A 145 9.84 -5.86 -9.22
CA HIS A 145 8.88 -6.87 -8.79
C HIS A 145 8.22 -6.49 -7.46
N HIS A 146 9.00 -6.02 -6.50
CA HIS A 146 8.47 -5.52 -5.23
C HIS A 146 7.47 -4.37 -5.44
N LEU A 147 7.82 -3.38 -6.27
CA LEU A 147 6.95 -2.25 -6.59
C LEU A 147 5.75 -2.65 -7.47
N ALA A 148 5.84 -3.68 -8.29
CA ALA A 148 4.68 -4.16 -9.05
C ALA A 148 3.56 -4.69 -8.14
N ARG A 149 3.90 -5.19 -6.94
CA ARG A 149 2.95 -5.67 -5.92
C ARG A 149 2.41 -4.57 -5.01
N ARG A 150 3.15 -3.47 -4.83
CA ARG A 150 2.85 -2.43 -3.82
C ARG A 150 2.71 -1.01 -4.37
N GLY A 151 3.02 -0.82 -5.65
CA GLY A 151 3.02 0.47 -6.31
C GLY A 151 1.60 0.98 -6.59
N VAL A 152 1.52 2.27 -6.90
CA VAL A 152 0.25 2.98 -7.15
C VAL A 152 -0.60 2.35 -8.26
N LEU A 153 0.03 1.65 -9.23
CA LEU A 153 -0.69 0.96 -10.30
C LEU A 153 -1.54 -0.21 -9.80
N THR A 154 -1.25 -0.76 -8.63
CA THR A 154 -2.07 -1.83 -8.04
C THR A 154 -3.48 -1.36 -7.67
N MET A 155 -3.65 -0.04 -7.43
CA MET A 155 -4.95 0.58 -7.19
C MET A 155 -5.77 0.74 -8.47
N CYS A 156 -5.14 0.67 -9.64
CA CYS A 156 -5.82 0.80 -10.93
C CYS A 156 -6.55 -0.50 -11.27
N ARG A 157 -7.88 -0.45 -11.37
CA ARG A 157 -8.72 -1.63 -11.66
C ARG A 157 -8.66 -2.02 -13.14
N ASN A 158 -8.50 -1.03 -14.02
CA ASN A 158 -8.50 -1.19 -15.47
C ASN A 158 -7.59 -0.16 -16.15
N THR A 159 -7.52 -0.22 -17.48
CA THR A 159 -6.68 0.69 -18.29
C THR A 159 -7.14 2.14 -18.19
N SER A 160 -8.45 2.39 -18.05
CA SER A 160 -8.99 3.74 -17.83
C SER A 160 -8.45 4.35 -16.54
N ASP A 161 -8.48 3.63 -15.42
CA ASP A 161 -7.94 4.11 -14.14
C ASP A 161 -6.44 4.45 -14.29
N MET A 162 -5.67 3.60 -14.98
CA MET A 162 -4.24 3.85 -15.25
C MET A 162 -4.01 5.11 -16.10
N HIS A 163 -4.83 5.34 -17.14
CA HIS A 163 -4.75 6.56 -17.93
C HIS A 163 -5.11 7.81 -17.14
N GLN A 164 -6.11 7.73 -16.24
CA GLN A 164 -6.48 8.83 -15.35
C GLN A 164 -5.35 9.15 -14.37
N LEU A 165 -4.73 8.12 -13.76
CA LEU A 165 -3.58 8.27 -12.88
C LEU A 165 -2.40 8.92 -13.62
N ARG A 166 -2.08 8.45 -14.83
CA ARG A 166 -1.03 9.04 -15.67
C ARG A 166 -1.31 10.51 -15.96
N LYS A 167 -2.54 10.85 -16.36
CA LYS A 167 -2.96 12.24 -16.59
C LYS A 167 -2.80 13.09 -15.34
N TRP A 168 -3.22 12.58 -14.18
CA TRP A 168 -3.06 13.27 -12.91
C TRP A 168 -1.59 13.52 -12.56
N GLN A 169 -0.70 12.53 -12.73
CA GLN A 169 0.72 12.71 -12.47
C GLN A 169 1.36 13.77 -13.38
N TRP A 170 0.98 13.82 -14.67
CA TRP A 170 1.44 14.88 -15.56
C TRP A 170 0.98 16.27 -15.09
N ASN A 171 -0.28 16.41 -14.68
CA ASN A 171 -0.79 17.66 -14.13
C ASN A 171 0.00 18.09 -12.88
N MET A 172 0.31 17.15 -11.98
CA MET A 172 1.11 17.44 -10.78
C MET A 172 2.53 17.88 -11.15
N ALA A 173 3.17 17.21 -12.11
CA ALA A 173 4.51 17.59 -12.57
C ALA A 173 4.54 19.00 -13.18
N GLU A 174 3.45 19.43 -13.82
CA GLU A 174 3.30 20.81 -14.32
C GLU A 174 3.17 21.82 -13.18
N ILE A 175 2.35 21.52 -12.16
CA ILE A 175 2.23 22.37 -10.97
C ILE A 175 3.58 22.49 -10.24
N ASP A 176 4.28 21.38 -10.06
CA ASP A 176 5.60 21.33 -9.41
C ASP A 176 6.64 22.16 -10.19
N ALA A 177 6.58 22.13 -11.52
CA ALA A 177 7.47 22.92 -12.38
C ALA A 177 7.22 24.44 -12.24
N VAL A 178 5.95 24.85 -12.17
CA VAL A 178 5.56 26.25 -11.94
C VAL A 178 6.03 26.72 -10.57
N THR A 179 5.84 25.89 -9.55
CA THR A 179 6.17 26.24 -8.14
C THR A 179 7.67 26.40 -7.92
N LYS A 180 8.50 25.62 -8.64
CA LYS A 180 9.96 25.65 -8.49
C LYS A 180 10.67 26.74 -9.29
N HIS A 181 9.93 27.70 -9.88
CA HIS A 181 10.47 28.73 -10.80
C HIS A 181 11.45 28.16 -11.84
N THR A 182 11.30 26.88 -12.18
CA THR A 182 12.17 26.23 -13.13
C THR A 182 11.65 26.61 -14.50
N THR A 183 12.53 27.07 -15.40
CA THR A 183 12.16 27.39 -16.78
C THR A 183 11.29 26.26 -17.34
N VAL A 184 10.13 26.63 -17.89
CA VAL A 184 9.11 25.70 -18.40
C VAL A 184 9.80 24.64 -19.25
N LYS A 185 9.95 23.42 -18.72
CA LYS A 185 10.49 22.30 -19.51
C LYS A 185 9.49 22.06 -20.63
N THR A 186 9.83 22.48 -21.84
CA THR A 186 9.08 22.14 -23.05
C THR A 186 9.25 20.65 -23.29
N TRP A 187 8.27 19.88 -22.85
CA TRP A 187 8.22 18.44 -23.07
C TRP A 187 8.04 18.15 -24.57
N PRO A 188 8.74 17.15 -25.14
CA PRO A 188 8.54 16.74 -26.52
C PRO A 188 7.07 16.44 -26.79
N LYS A 189 6.54 16.89 -27.94
CA LYS A 189 5.17 16.59 -28.38
C LYS A 189 4.95 15.06 -28.36
N GLY A 190 3.89 14.60 -27.69
CA GLY A 190 3.55 13.18 -27.58
C GLY A 190 4.04 12.47 -26.31
N SER A 191 4.97 13.06 -25.55
CA SER A 191 5.48 12.49 -24.28
C SER A 191 4.36 12.22 -23.26
N ARG A 192 3.33 13.08 -23.23
CA ARG A 192 2.14 12.95 -22.37
C ARG A 192 1.25 11.75 -22.70
N GLN A 193 1.29 11.24 -23.94
CA GLN A 193 0.37 10.18 -24.38
C GLN A 193 0.91 8.78 -24.03
N LEU A 194 2.23 8.58 -24.13
CA LEU A 194 2.84 7.26 -24.00
C LEU A 194 3.71 7.10 -22.74
N GLY A 195 4.27 8.18 -22.19
CA GLY A 195 5.24 8.13 -21.09
C GLY A 195 4.71 8.63 -19.73
N TRP A 196 5.53 8.42 -18.71
CA TRP A 196 5.33 8.91 -17.35
C TRP A 196 6.21 10.14 -17.08
N PRO A 197 5.74 11.10 -16.27
CA PRO A 197 6.52 12.30 -15.98
C PRO A 197 7.77 11.96 -15.16
N ASN A 198 8.92 12.55 -15.52
CA ASN A 198 10.21 12.36 -14.84
C ASN A 198 10.71 10.89 -14.74
N ASP A 199 10.18 9.98 -15.56
CA ASP A 199 10.51 8.55 -15.57
C ASP A 199 11.80 8.24 -16.35
N GLY A 200 12.88 8.95 -16.02
CA GLY A 200 14.17 8.82 -16.70
C GLY A 200 14.83 7.45 -16.52
N ASN A 201 14.47 6.70 -15.48
CA ASN A 201 14.92 5.34 -15.21
C ASN A 201 13.93 4.26 -15.70
N LEU A 202 12.84 4.66 -16.40
CA LEU A 202 11.81 3.77 -16.92
C LEU A 202 11.11 2.89 -15.87
N GLU A 203 11.16 3.28 -14.59
CA GLU A 203 10.55 2.55 -13.49
C GLU A 203 9.03 2.46 -13.65
N MET A 204 8.34 3.57 -13.93
CA MET A 204 6.89 3.57 -14.11
C MET A 204 6.48 2.89 -15.42
N ALA A 205 7.30 3.02 -16.46
CA ALA A 205 7.12 2.28 -17.71
C ALA A 205 7.18 0.76 -17.47
N HIS A 206 8.19 0.28 -16.73
CA HIS A 206 8.33 -1.13 -16.39
C HIS A 206 7.18 -1.62 -15.49
N GLN A 207 6.80 -0.86 -14.46
CA GLN A 207 5.63 -1.18 -13.64
C GLN A 207 4.35 -1.25 -14.49
N THR A 208 4.20 -0.38 -15.50
CA THR A 208 3.04 -0.42 -16.42
C THR A 208 3.05 -1.69 -17.26
N HIS A 209 4.21 -2.13 -17.72
CA HIS A 209 4.36 -3.39 -18.46
C HIS A 209 3.98 -4.59 -17.60
N MET A 210 4.53 -4.68 -16.39
CA MET A 210 4.22 -5.73 -15.41
C MET A 210 2.74 -5.73 -15.03
N TRP A 211 2.17 -4.53 -14.86
CA TRP A 211 0.74 -4.36 -14.68
C TRP A 211 -0.02 -4.87 -15.91
N ARG A 212 0.33 -4.53 -17.14
CA ARG A 212 -0.38 -5.06 -18.33
C ARG A 212 -0.31 -6.59 -18.41
N LYS A 213 0.86 -7.19 -18.18
CA LYS A 213 1.04 -8.65 -18.17
C LYS A 213 0.14 -9.35 -17.13
N SER A 214 0.02 -8.77 -15.93
CA SER A 214 -0.73 -9.38 -14.81
C SER A 214 -2.25 -9.11 -14.81
N TRP A 215 -2.84 -8.67 -15.94
CA TRP A 215 -4.25 -8.26 -15.99
C TRP A 215 -5.24 -9.37 -15.61
N ARG A 216 -4.97 -10.62 -16.01
CA ARG A 216 -5.82 -11.78 -15.70
C ARG A 216 -5.87 -12.04 -14.19
N ALA A 217 -4.70 -12.03 -13.55
CA ALA A 217 -4.58 -12.21 -12.10
C ALA A 217 -5.29 -11.08 -11.34
N ARG A 218 -5.15 -9.82 -11.78
CA ARG A 218 -5.90 -8.69 -11.21
C ARG A 218 -7.40 -8.85 -11.35
N ARG A 219 -7.89 -9.24 -12.53
CA ARG A 219 -9.34 -9.44 -12.75
C ARG A 219 -9.90 -10.48 -11.79
N LYS A 220 -9.22 -11.62 -11.64
CA LYS A 220 -9.58 -12.68 -10.68
C LYS A 220 -9.61 -12.16 -9.23
N ARG A 221 -8.63 -11.33 -8.83
CA ARG A 221 -8.63 -10.71 -7.48
C ARG A 221 -9.81 -9.76 -7.30
N VAL A 222 -10.10 -8.91 -8.28
CA VAL A 222 -11.24 -7.97 -8.23
C VAL A 222 -12.56 -8.74 -8.14
N GLU A 223 -12.73 -9.80 -8.92
CA GLU A 223 -13.91 -10.68 -8.86
C GLU A 223 -14.06 -11.35 -7.48
N ALA A 224 -12.97 -11.88 -6.92
CA ALA A 224 -12.97 -12.46 -5.57
C ALA A 224 -13.32 -11.44 -4.48
N VAL A 225 -12.79 -10.22 -4.56
CA VAL A 225 -13.12 -9.13 -3.62
C VAL A 225 -14.58 -8.70 -3.77
N ARG A 226 -15.10 -8.60 -5.00
CA ARG A 226 -16.53 -8.32 -5.24
C ARG A 226 -17.43 -9.40 -4.65
N ALA A 227 -17.07 -10.67 -4.76
CA ALA A 227 -17.81 -11.77 -4.15
C ALA A 227 -17.82 -11.65 -2.62
N LYS A 228 -16.66 -11.39 -1.99
CA LYS A 228 -16.58 -11.14 -0.54
C LYS A 228 -17.42 -9.94 -0.12
N TRP A 229 -17.36 -8.85 -0.88
CA TRP A 229 -18.15 -7.65 -0.62
C TRP A 229 -19.65 -7.91 -0.70
N ALA A 230 -20.10 -8.72 -1.68
CA ALA A 230 -21.51 -9.12 -1.78
C ALA A 230 -21.98 -9.87 -0.54
N ILE A 231 -21.16 -10.79 0.00
CA ILE A 231 -21.46 -11.50 1.25
C ILE A 231 -21.59 -10.51 2.42
N ILE A 232 -20.65 -9.57 2.55
CA ILE A 232 -20.68 -8.54 3.61
C ILE A 232 -21.95 -7.69 3.47
N MET A 233 -22.30 -7.26 2.27
CA MET A 233 -23.47 -6.41 2.02
C MET A 233 -24.77 -7.13 2.34
N GLU A 234 -24.86 -8.42 2.00
CA GLU A 234 -26.00 -9.27 2.33
C GLU A 234 -26.13 -9.48 3.84
N GLU A 235 -25.02 -9.74 4.54
CA GLU A 235 -25.01 -9.84 5.99
C GLU A 235 -25.42 -8.52 6.65
N ARG A 236 -24.92 -7.38 6.16
CA ARG A 236 -25.35 -6.04 6.59
C ARG A 236 -26.83 -5.79 6.33
N ARG A 237 -27.39 -6.34 5.25
CA ARG A 237 -28.84 -6.26 4.96
C ARG A 237 -29.63 -7.02 6.01
N ARG A 238 -29.26 -8.26 6.33
CA ARG A 238 -29.90 -9.07 7.38
C ARG A 238 -29.80 -8.41 8.75
N GLN A 239 -28.65 -7.87 9.11
CA GLN A 239 -28.46 -7.12 10.35
C GLN A 239 -29.44 -5.93 10.45
N ARG A 240 -29.64 -5.18 9.36
CA ARG A 240 -30.61 -4.09 9.32
C ARG A 240 -32.06 -4.56 9.46
N GLU A 241 -32.43 -5.69 8.86
CA GLU A 241 -33.77 -6.29 9.00
C GLU A 241 -34.03 -6.78 10.41
N MET A 242 -33.05 -7.46 11.02
CA MET A 242 -33.12 -7.90 12.42
C MET A 242 -33.22 -6.73 13.39
N LEU A 243 -32.54 -5.61 13.13
CA LEU A 243 -32.69 -4.40 13.92
C LEU A 243 -34.12 -3.84 13.80
N LYS A 244 -34.69 -3.77 12.60
CA LYS A 244 -36.10 -3.36 12.41
C LYS A 244 -37.08 -4.28 13.14
N LEU A 245 -36.87 -5.59 13.09
CA LEU A 245 -37.71 -6.54 13.85
C LEU A 245 -37.56 -6.33 15.36
N LYS A 246 -36.35 -6.10 15.86
CA LYS A 246 -36.11 -5.77 17.29
C LYS A 246 -36.70 -4.41 17.70
N GLU A 247 -36.81 -3.46 16.78
CA GLU A 247 -37.51 -2.18 17.00
C GLU A 247 -39.03 -2.37 17.06
N LEU A 248 -39.57 -3.33 16.32
CA LEU A 248 -40.99 -3.67 16.31
C LEU A 248 -41.38 -4.68 17.40
N ALA A 249 -40.42 -5.39 17.99
CA ALA A 249 -40.64 -6.37 19.04
C ALA A 249 -41.17 -5.69 20.32
N THR A 250 -42.36 -6.11 20.74
CA THR A 250 -42.94 -5.75 22.03
C THR A 250 -42.27 -6.56 23.14
N VAL A 251 -42.00 -5.92 24.28
CA VAL A 251 -41.41 -6.60 25.44
C VAL A 251 -42.54 -6.83 26.44
N THR A 252 -42.93 -8.09 26.62
CA THR A 252 -43.88 -8.49 27.66
C THR A 252 -43.14 -8.57 28.99
N VAL A 253 -43.42 -7.63 29.90
CA VAL A 253 -42.81 -7.62 31.23
C VAL A 253 -43.82 -8.17 32.23
N ARG A 254 -43.41 -9.21 32.97
CA ARG A 254 -44.17 -9.77 34.09
C ARG A 254 -43.63 -9.18 35.38
N LEU A 255 -44.46 -8.45 36.11
CA LEU A 255 -44.06 -7.82 37.38
C LEU A 255 -44.51 -8.70 38.54
N TYR A 256 -43.55 -9.08 39.38
CA TYR A 256 -43.77 -9.86 40.60
C TYR A 256 -43.45 -8.96 41.80
N CYS A 257 -44.40 -8.81 42.72
CA CYS A 257 -44.18 -8.12 44.00
C CYS A 257 -44.59 -9.05 45.14
N GLY A 258 -43.64 -9.37 46.03
CA GLY A 258 -43.91 -10.21 47.20
C GLY A 258 -44.10 -11.71 46.92
N GLY A 259 -43.61 -12.21 45.77
CA GLY A 259 -43.69 -13.64 45.43
C GLY A 259 -44.92 -14.06 44.61
N GLU A 260 -45.90 -13.17 44.42
CA GLU A 260 -47.08 -13.41 43.59
C GLU A 260 -47.05 -12.57 42.30
N LEU A 261 -47.46 -13.18 41.18
CA LEU A 261 -47.59 -12.50 39.88
C LEU A 261 -48.80 -11.59 39.91
N ARG A 262 -48.60 -10.26 39.85
CA ARG A 262 -49.72 -9.30 39.97
C ARG A 262 -50.24 -8.75 38.66
N ASP A 263 -49.41 -8.63 37.63
CA ASP A 263 -49.84 -8.05 36.34
C ASP A 263 -48.92 -8.48 35.19
N VAL A 264 -49.50 -8.73 34.02
CA VAL A 264 -48.79 -9.03 32.77
C VAL A 264 -49.16 -7.95 31.77
N ARG A 265 -48.22 -7.06 31.46
CA ARG A 265 -48.42 -6.00 30.46
C ARG A 265 -47.49 -6.21 29.27
N GLU A 266 -48.05 -6.11 28.08
CA GLU A 266 -47.28 -5.96 26.85
C GLU A 266 -46.89 -4.49 26.71
N LEU A 267 -45.61 -4.19 26.89
CA LEU A 267 -45.08 -2.85 26.69
C LEU A 267 -44.48 -2.79 25.28
N GLN A 268 -45.00 -1.88 24.45
CA GLN A 268 -44.29 -1.51 23.24
C GLN A 268 -43.01 -0.76 23.64
N ARG A 269 -41.89 -1.12 23.02
CA ARG A 269 -40.61 -0.47 23.31
C ARG A 269 -40.68 0.98 22.83
N THR A 270 -40.88 1.92 23.74
CA THR A 270 -40.90 3.35 23.41
C THR A 270 -39.52 3.75 22.88
N ARG A 271 -39.50 4.32 21.67
CA ARG A 271 -38.27 4.88 21.08
C ARG A 271 -37.71 5.92 22.03
N CYS A 272 -36.50 5.72 22.57
CA CYS A 272 -35.70 6.85 23.02
C CYS A 272 -35.38 7.69 21.79
N ARG A 273 -36.21 8.70 21.51
CA ARG A 273 -35.80 9.80 20.63
C ARG A 273 -34.60 10.45 21.32
N VAL A 274 -33.44 10.39 20.69
CA VAL A 274 -32.34 11.31 21.00
C VAL A 274 -32.95 12.71 21.03
N PRO A 275 -32.79 13.49 22.11
CA PRO A 275 -33.31 14.85 22.16
C PRO A 275 -32.77 15.63 20.96
N LEU A 276 -33.66 16.15 20.12
CA LEU A 276 -33.26 17.11 19.10
C LEU A 276 -32.60 18.29 19.82
N PRO A 277 -31.52 18.87 19.25
CA PRO A 277 -30.91 20.04 19.83
C PRO A 277 -31.96 21.15 19.97
N ILE A 278 -32.00 21.73 21.17
CA ILE A 278 -32.90 22.81 21.56
C ILE A 278 -32.73 23.94 20.55
N LYS A 279 -33.77 24.24 19.78
CA LYS A 279 -33.84 25.52 19.06
C LYS A 279 -34.03 26.60 20.12
N GLU A 280 -32.99 27.42 20.32
CA GLU A 280 -33.13 28.62 21.13
C GLU A 280 -34.19 29.54 20.54
N PRO A 281 -35.15 30.03 21.34
CA PRO A 281 -36.10 31.03 20.91
C PRO A 281 -35.47 32.42 21.12
N GLY A 282 -35.08 33.10 20.03
CA GLY A 282 -34.77 34.52 20.15
C GLY A 282 -33.84 35.10 19.11
N THR A 283 -34.33 35.29 17.88
CA THR A 283 -33.91 36.46 17.10
C THR A 283 -35.16 37.10 16.55
N ARG A 284 -35.66 38.08 17.30
CA ARG A 284 -36.64 39.03 16.81
C ARG A 284 -36.05 39.70 15.58
N SER A 285 -36.74 39.53 14.47
CA SER A 285 -36.77 40.48 13.38
C SER A 285 -37.03 41.88 13.94
N SER A 286 -36.10 42.81 13.73
CA SER A 286 -36.44 44.23 13.63
C SER A 286 -35.99 44.69 12.24
N ALA A 287 -36.97 45.01 11.42
CA ALA A 287 -36.81 45.86 10.26
C ALA A 287 -36.35 47.25 10.72
N PHE A 288 -35.28 47.76 10.11
CA PHE A 288 -35.20 49.06 9.46
C PHE A 288 -34.09 48.98 8.40
#